data_AF-A0A4R9LUL5-F1
#
_entry.id   AF-A0A4R9LUL5-F1
#
_cell.length_a   1.000
_cell.length_b   1.000
_cell.length_c   1.000
_cell.angle_alpha   90.00
_cell.angle_beta   90.00
_cell.angle_gamma   90.00
#
_symmetry.space_group_name_H-M   'P 1'
#
loop_
_entity.id
_entity.type
_entity.pdbx_description
1 polymer ?
#
loop_
_entity_poly.entity_id
_entity_poly.type
_entity_poly.pdbx_seq_one_letter_code
_entity_poly.pdbx_strand_id
1 'polypeptide(L)'
;MANHSQSRTSNTSKGPRKKGGLKGAFYDLLDKLVAYWEVMAIYIQKNVSVFLRNLIFSSIWIFSALFFIFIALLYFSYAIFLSLQKFLSNGDPILASLGTGILFFIIAFALVELVLKQKK
;
A
#
# COMPACT_ATOMS: atom_id res chain seq x y z
N MET A 1 -89.88 25.69 19.78
CA MET A 1 -89.27 25.12 20.99
C MET A 1 -87.78 24.90 20.73
N ALA A 2 -86.97 25.34 21.70
CA ALA A 2 -85.56 25.03 21.95
C ALA A 2 -84.44 25.60 21.05
N ASN A 3 -83.78 26.63 21.61
CA ASN A 3 -82.38 27.04 21.41
C ASN A 3 -81.40 25.85 21.50
N HIS A 4 -80.27 25.92 20.81
CA HIS A 4 -78.98 26.04 21.51
C HIS A 4 -77.81 26.44 20.61
N SER A 5 -77.09 27.42 21.13
CA SER A 5 -75.84 28.05 20.75
C SER A 5 -74.63 27.10 20.81
N GLN A 6 -73.50 27.59 20.27
CA GLN A 6 -72.08 27.17 20.46
C GLN A 6 -71.53 26.23 19.38
N SER A 7 -70.31 26.38 18.86
CA SER A 7 -69.21 27.30 19.18
C SER A 7 -68.19 27.26 18.04
N ARG A 8 -67.56 28.41 17.74
CA ARG A 8 -66.32 28.49 16.99
C ARG A 8 -65.27 27.62 17.68
N THR A 9 -64.74 26.61 17.01
CA THR A 9 -63.46 26.00 17.37
C THR A 9 -62.44 26.34 16.29
N SER A 10 -61.72 27.42 16.57
CA SER A 10 -60.45 27.75 15.94
C SER A 10 -59.46 26.62 16.26
N ASN A 11 -59.40 25.59 15.42
CA ASN A 11 -58.26 24.68 15.41
C ASN A 11 -57.10 25.31 14.64
N THR A 12 -56.63 26.42 15.18
CA THR A 12 -55.20 26.68 15.23
C THR A 12 -54.57 25.59 16.10
N SER A 13 -54.36 24.39 15.55
CA SER A 13 -53.22 23.60 15.99
C SER A 13 -51.99 24.29 15.40
N LYS A 14 -51.61 25.40 16.03
CA LYS A 14 -50.21 25.78 16.13
C LYS A 14 -49.55 24.58 16.80
N GLY A 15 -49.17 23.58 16.00
CA GLY A 15 -48.27 22.53 16.43
C GLY A 15 -47.11 23.25 17.13
N PRO A 16 -46.70 22.80 18.31
CA PRO A 16 -45.70 23.52 19.09
C PRO A 16 -44.38 23.54 18.29
N ARG A 17 -44.23 24.55 17.43
CA ARG A 17 -42.95 25.02 16.90
C ARG A 17 -42.26 25.68 18.08
N LYS A 18 -41.40 24.92 18.78
CA LYS A 18 -40.33 25.36 19.71
C LYS A 18 -39.88 24.09 20.45
N LYS A 19 -38.62 23.74 20.66
CA LYS A 19 -37.31 24.32 20.37
C LYS A 19 -36.35 23.14 20.61
N GLY A 20 -36.12 22.33 19.57
CA GLY A 20 -35.07 21.30 19.59
C GLY A 20 -33.68 21.88 19.35
N GLY A 21 -33.54 23.21 19.21
CA GLY A 21 -32.28 23.94 19.17
C GLY A 21 -31.33 23.53 18.04
N LEU A 22 -30.38 24.38 17.72
CA LEU A 22 -29.27 24.04 16.83
C LEU A 22 -28.66 22.66 17.14
N LYS A 23 -28.66 22.27 18.43
CA LYS A 23 -28.16 20.99 18.94
C LYS A 23 -28.84 19.77 18.33
N GLY A 24 -30.16 19.72 18.24
CA GLY A 24 -30.87 18.55 17.68
C GLY A 24 -30.57 18.37 16.19
N ALA A 25 -30.49 19.46 15.43
CA ALA A 25 -30.08 19.43 14.03
C ALA A 25 -28.60 19.04 13.85
N PHE A 26 -27.73 19.44 14.79
CA PHE A 26 -26.31 19.04 14.81
C PHE A 26 -26.13 17.54 15.10
N TYR A 27 -26.89 16.98 16.04
CA TYR A 27 -26.89 15.54 16.31
C TYR A 27 -27.39 14.75 15.10
N ASP A 28 -28.45 15.22 14.44
CA ASP A 28 -28.98 14.59 13.22
C ASP A 28 -28.00 14.68 12.03
N LEU A 29 -27.20 15.75 11.95
CA LEU A 29 -26.08 15.89 11.00
C LEU A 29 -24.92 14.96 11.33
N LEU A 30 -24.55 14.83 12.61
CA LEU A 30 -23.52 13.91 13.07
C LEU A 30 -23.90 12.46 12.80
N ASP A 31 -25.15 12.06 13.06
CA ASP A 31 -25.64 10.72 12.77
C ASP A 31 -25.57 10.40 11.27
N LYS A 32 -25.96 11.35 10.41
CA LYS A 32 -25.82 11.19 8.95
C LYS A 32 -24.36 11.10 8.51
N LEU A 33 -23.47 11.86 9.14
CA LEU A 33 -22.05 11.84 8.84
C LEU A 33 -21.41 10.52 9.26
N VAL A 34 -21.76 10.00 10.44
CA VAL A 34 -21.30 8.70 10.94
C VAL A 34 -21.84 7.57 10.07
N ALA A 35 -23.13 7.60 9.70
CA ALA A 35 -23.72 6.62 8.79
C ALA A 35 -23.04 6.64 7.41
N TYR A 36 -22.71 7.82 6.88
CA TYR A 36 -21.98 7.93 5.61
C TYR A 36 -20.53 7.43 5.73
N TRP A 37 -19.87 7.73 6.86
CA TRP A 37 -18.53 7.25 7.16
C TRP A 37 -18.46 5.72 7.27
N GLU A 38 -19.46 5.11 7.92
CA GLU A 38 -19.55 3.67 8.09
C GLU A 38 -19.70 2.94 6.74
N VAL A 39 -20.53 3.48 5.84
CA VAL A 39 -20.63 2.98 4.46
C VAL A 39 -19.29 3.13 3.73
N MET A 40 -18.62 4.28 3.86
CA MET A 40 -17.30 4.49 3.24
C MET A 40 -16.21 3.56 3.79
N ALA A 41 -16.21 3.28 5.09
CA ALA A 41 -15.27 2.36 5.72
C ALA A 41 -15.42 0.94 5.17
N ILE A 42 -16.65 0.49 4.91
CA ILE A 42 -16.93 -0.82 4.30
C ILE A 42 -16.34 -0.90 2.88
N TYR A 43 -16.45 0.17 2.09
CA TYR A 43 -15.85 0.21 0.75
C TYR A 43 -14.32 0.19 0.80
N ILE A 44 -13.72 0.95 1.72
CA ILE A 44 -12.26 0.97 1.91
C ILE A 44 -11.77 -0.41 2.33
N GLN A 45 -12.41 -1.07 3.30
CA GLN A 45 -12.02 -2.40 3.78
C GLN A 45 -12.03 -3.44 2.65
N LYS A 46 -13.03 -3.36 1.76
CA LYS A 46 -13.16 -4.27 0.62
C LYS A 46 -12.06 -4.07 -0.43
N ASN A 47 -11.67 -2.82 -0.69
CA ASN A 47 -10.61 -2.51 -1.65
C ASN A 47 -9.20 -2.79 -1.08
N VAL A 48 -9.01 -2.48 0.20
CA VAL A 48 -7.74 -2.66 0.93
C VAL A 48 -7.39 -4.13 1.10
N SER A 49 -8.36 -5.00 1.41
CA SER A 49 -8.11 -6.44 1.54
C SER A 49 -7.65 -7.11 0.24
N VAL A 50 -8.22 -6.72 -0.91
CA VAL A 50 -7.79 -7.19 -2.23
C VAL A 50 -6.40 -6.64 -2.57
N PHE A 51 -6.16 -5.35 -2.31
CA PHE A 51 -4.86 -4.73 -2.52
C PHE A 51 -3.75 -5.37 -1.67
N LEU A 52 -3.98 -5.59 -0.37
CA LEU A 52 -3.02 -6.26 0.51
C LEU A 52 -2.76 -7.69 0.04
N ARG A 53 -3.79 -8.44 -0.34
CA ARG A 53 -3.63 -9.81 -0.82
C ARG A 53 -2.77 -9.84 -2.09
N ASN A 54 -3.05 -8.98 -3.06
CA ASN A 54 -2.23 -8.87 -4.28
C ASN A 54 -0.80 -8.41 -3.96
N LEU A 55 -0.63 -7.47 -3.03
CA LEU A 55 0.69 -7.00 -2.60
C LEU A 55 1.49 -8.11 -1.92
N ILE A 56 0.86 -8.91 -1.06
CA ILE A 56 1.49 -10.05 -0.38
C ILE A 56 1.90 -11.12 -1.40
N PHE A 57 1.00 -11.52 -2.30
CA PHE A 57 1.34 -12.50 -3.33
C PHE A 57 2.43 -11.98 -4.25
N SER A 58 2.29 -10.75 -4.75
CA SER A 58 3.32 -10.11 -5.58
C SER A 58 4.65 -9.99 -4.86
N SER A 59 4.64 -9.69 -3.56
CA SER A 59 5.85 -9.62 -2.72
C SER A 59 6.51 -10.99 -2.58
N ILE A 60 5.73 -12.06 -2.36
CA ILE A 60 6.25 -13.44 -2.36
C ILE A 60 6.95 -13.77 -3.69
N TRP A 61 6.33 -13.41 -4.83
CA TRP A 61 6.90 -13.68 -6.15
C TRP A 61 8.15 -12.85 -6.40
N ILE A 62 8.15 -11.56 -6.03
CA ILE A 62 9.34 -10.69 -6.14
C ILE A 62 10.48 -11.24 -5.29
N PHE A 63 10.18 -11.69 -4.08
CA PHE A 63 11.18 -12.20 -3.14
C PHE A 63 11.74 -13.53 -3.62
N SER A 64 10.88 -14.41 -4.13
CA SER A 64 11.29 -15.68 -4.74
C SER A 64 12.18 -15.43 -5.97
N ALA A 65 11.80 -14.53 -6.87
CA ALA A 65 12.61 -14.17 -8.03
C ALA A 65 13.97 -13.58 -7.61
N LEU A 66 13.97 -12.67 -6.63
CA LEU A 66 15.20 -12.07 -6.10
C LEU A 66 16.12 -13.13 -5.48
N PHE A 67 15.56 -14.11 -4.76
CA PHE A 67 16.31 -15.23 -4.21
C PHE A 67 16.98 -16.07 -5.30
N PHE A 68 16.25 -16.41 -6.38
CA PHE A 68 16.82 -17.12 -7.51
C PHE A 68 17.90 -16.32 -8.24
N ILE A 69 17.70 -15.01 -8.40
CA ILE A 69 18.71 -14.12 -8.99
C ILE A 69 19.99 -14.14 -8.14
N PHE A 70 19.88 -14.07 -6.81
CA PHE A 70 21.04 -14.15 -5.91
C PHE A 70 21.79 -15.47 -6.04
N ILE A 71 21.07 -16.61 -6.07
CA ILE A 71 21.68 -17.93 -6.28
C ILE A 71 22.39 -17.98 -7.63
N ALA A 72 21.73 -17.53 -8.71
CA ALA A 72 22.32 -17.50 -10.04
C ALA A 72 23.59 -16.65 -10.07
N LEU A 73 23.59 -15.49 -9.39
CA LEU A 73 24.75 -14.61 -9.31
C LEU A 73 25.93 -15.27 -8.59
N LEU A 74 25.68 -16.02 -7.51
CA LEU A 74 26.71 -16.77 -6.80
C LEU A 74 27.34 -17.85 -7.68
N TYR A 75 26.51 -18.67 -8.34
CA TYR A 75 27.00 -19.69 -9.26
C TYR A 75 27.74 -19.09 -10.45
N PHE A 76 27.25 -17.97 -10.99
CA PHE A 76 27.91 -17.26 -12.06
C PHE A 76 29.27 -16.70 -11.63
N SER A 77 29.34 -16.08 -10.45
CA SER A 77 30.61 -15.63 -9.87
C SER A 77 31.61 -16.76 -9.70
N TYR A 78 31.15 -17.93 -9.24
CA TYR A 78 31.99 -19.10 -9.08
C TYR A 78 32.44 -19.70 -10.43
N ALA A 79 31.58 -19.67 -11.45
CA ALA A 79 31.93 -20.10 -12.80
C ALA A 79 33.02 -19.19 -13.42
N ILE A 80 32.91 -17.87 -13.23
CA ILE A 80 33.95 -16.92 -13.67
C ILE A 80 35.27 -17.21 -12.95
N PHE A 81 35.22 -17.48 -11.64
CA PHE A 81 36.40 -17.86 -10.85
C PHE A 81 37.09 -19.11 -11.41
N LEU A 82 36.33 -20.19 -11.63
CA LEU A 82 36.85 -21.41 -12.21
C LEU A 82 37.41 -21.19 -13.62
N SER A 83 36.75 -20.36 -14.43
CA SER A 83 37.22 -20.02 -15.77
C SER A 83 38.56 -19.27 -15.72
N LEU A 84 38.69 -18.27 -14.86
CA LEU A 84 39.95 -17.55 -14.64
C LEU A 84 41.05 -18.47 -14.13
N GLN A 85 40.73 -19.32 -13.16
CA GLN A 85 41.67 -20.30 -12.61
C GLN A 85 42.20 -21.25 -13.69
N LYS A 86 41.31 -21.77 -14.54
CA LYS A 86 41.66 -22.75 -15.57
C LYS A 86 42.43 -22.13 -16.74
N PHE A 87 42.04 -20.95 -17.21
CA PHE A 87 42.54 -20.41 -18.48
C PHE A 87 43.55 -19.27 -18.34
N LEU A 88 43.49 -18.47 -17.27
CA LEU A 88 44.34 -17.28 -17.13
C LEU A 88 45.40 -17.43 -16.03
N SER A 89 45.10 -18.17 -14.96
CA SER A 89 45.98 -18.27 -13.79
C SER A 89 46.80 -19.56 -13.72
N ASN A 90 46.85 -20.37 -14.79
CA ASN A 90 47.55 -21.67 -14.82
C ASN A 90 47.22 -22.59 -13.62
N GLY A 91 46.00 -22.51 -13.10
CA GLY A 91 45.55 -23.27 -11.93
C GLY A 91 45.70 -22.58 -10.58
N ASP A 92 46.36 -21.41 -10.50
CA ASP A 92 46.56 -20.68 -9.24
C ASP A 92 45.23 -20.08 -8.72
N PRO A 93 44.72 -20.55 -7.57
CA PRO A 93 43.45 -20.08 -7.01
C PRO A 93 43.54 -18.65 -6.46
N ILE A 94 44.71 -18.20 -6.00
CA ILE A 94 44.86 -16.87 -5.41
C ILE A 94 44.72 -15.81 -6.50
N LEU A 95 45.46 -15.96 -7.59
CA LEU A 95 45.43 -15.03 -8.71
C LEU A 95 44.05 -15.00 -9.38
N ALA A 96 43.41 -16.16 -9.52
CA ALA A 96 42.04 -16.25 -10.05
C ALA A 96 41.02 -15.54 -9.15
N SER A 97 41.15 -15.69 -7.82
CA SER A 97 40.23 -15.06 -6.85
C SER A 97 40.34 -13.53 -6.88
N LEU A 98 41.56 -13.01 -6.99
CA LEU A 98 41.83 -11.59 -7.15
C LEU A 98 41.25 -11.06 -8.47
N GLY A 99 41.44 -11.77 -9.57
CA GLY A 99 40.87 -11.42 -10.87
C GLY A 99 39.34 -11.33 -10.83
N THR A 100 38.67 -12.32 -10.23
CA THR A 100 37.22 -12.25 -10.04
C THR A 100 36.80 -11.11 -9.12
N GLY A 101 37.49 -10.90 -8.01
CA GLY A 101 37.19 -9.84 -7.06
C GLY A 101 37.24 -8.46 -7.72
N ILE A 102 38.30 -8.20 -8.50
CA ILE A 102 38.48 -6.94 -9.23
C ILE A 102 37.37 -6.77 -10.28
N LEU A 103 37.04 -7.81 -11.04
CA LEU A 103 35.96 -7.75 -12.05
C LEU A 103 34.63 -7.38 -11.41
N PHE A 104 34.24 -8.07 -10.33
CA PHE A 104 32.99 -7.78 -9.61
C PHE A 104 33.01 -6.41 -8.94
N PHE A 105 34.17 -5.95 -8.46
CA PHE A 105 34.32 -4.61 -7.89
C PHE A 105 34.06 -3.51 -8.92
N ILE A 106 34.61 -3.64 -10.13
CA ILE A 106 34.37 -2.68 -11.23
C ILE A 106 32.89 -2.67 -11.62
N ILE A 107 32.26 -3.85 -11.75
CA ILE A 107 30.83 -3.96 -12.05
C ILE A 107 29.99 -3.31 -10.95
N ALA A 108 30.32 -3.55 -9.68
CA ALA A 108 29.62 -2.95 -8.55
C ALA A 108 29.74 -1.42 -8.56
N PHE A 109 30.94 -0.89 -8.83
CA PHE A 109 31.15 0.56 -8.94
C PHE A 109 30.33 1.17 -10.08
N ALA A 110 30.33 0.55 -11.26
CA ALA A 110 29.54 1.01 -12.40
C ALA A 110 28.03 0.98 -12.12
N LEU A 111 27.53 -0.06 -11.44
CA LEU A 111 26.13 -0.15 -11.02
C LEU A 111 25.75 0.95 -10.03
N VAL A 112 26.60 1.21 -9.02
CA VAL A 112 26.37 2.29 -8.05
C VAL A 112 26.34 3.63 -8.77
N GLU A 113 27.27 3.90 -9.68
CA GLU A 113 27.29 5.14 -10.46
C GLU A 113 26.01 5.30 -11.31
N LEU A 114 25.56 4.22 -11.97
CA LEU A 114 24.33 4.23 -12.77
C LEU A 114 23.11 4.53 -11.90
N VAL A 115 22.97 3.86 -10.75
CA VAL A 115 21.85 4.07 -9.83
C VAL A 115 21.83 5.49 -9.28
N LEU A 116 22.98 6.07 -8.96
CA LEU A 116 23.07 7.44 -8.47
C LEU A 116 22.78 8.46 -9.57
N LYS A 117 23.15 8.19 -10.83
CA LYS A 117 22.82 9.05 -11.98
C LYS A 117 21.33 9.04 -12.31
N GLN A 118 20.64 7.91 -12.18
CA GLN A 118 19.19 7.80 -12.43
C GLN A 118 18.33 8.53 -11.39
N LYS A 119 18.90 8.91 -10.24
CA LYS A 119 18.21 9.66 -9.18
C LYS A 119 18.38 11.19 -9.28
N LYS A 120 19.24 11.68 -10.19
CA LYS A 120 19.38 13.11 -10.50
C LYS A 120 18.54 13.47 -11.71
#